data_AF-A0A1D7TIM3-F1
#
_entry.id   AF-A0A1D7TIM3-F1
#
_cell.length_a   1.000
_cell.length_b   1.000
_cell.length_c   1.000
_cell.angle_alpha   90.00
_cell.angle_beta   90.00
_cell.angle_gamma   90.00
#
_symmetry.space_group_name_H-M   'P 1'
#
loop_
_entity.id
_entity.type
_entity.pdbx_description
1 polymer ?
#
loop_
_entity_poly.entity_id
_entity_poly.type
_entity_poly.pdbx_seq_one_letter_code
_entity_poly.pdbx_strand_id
1 'polypeptide(L)'
;MLSYVGANPFELFENLNDDVVKSLQMLEDDKESQFLRRCFVKSAFSYIESIPYYLKYHLRRKLHKVSYELNEKERTLLYEDNDYKITLLDNFKQTFKLAKKMLNKEKFDLKTSGKEFKLLRESIYVRDRITHPKRFRDIQISDKEIYYILTSVNYIEQIFLDFLSYKNINLSD
;
A
#
# COMPACT_ATOMS: atom_id res chain seq x y z
N MET A 1 -12.95 20.31 -13.65
CA MET A 1 -13.07 19.16 -14.58
C MET A 1 -11.65 18.75 -14.96
N LEU A 2 -10.96 18.04 -14.05
CA LEU A 2 -9.63 17.50 -14.35
C LEU A 2 -9.84 16.25 -15.20
N SER A 3 -9.29 16.29 -16.40
CA SER A 3 -9.36 15.23 -17.40
C SER A 3 -8.86 13.91 -16.79
N TYR A 4 -9.71 12.89 -16.88
CA TYR A 4 -9.35 11.48 -16.74
C TYR A 4 -8.30 11.14 -17.81
N VAL A 5 -7.05 11.49 -17.60
CA VAL A 5 -5.94 10.87 -18.32
C VAL A 5 -5.87 9.45 -17.81
N GLY A 6 -6.54 8.54 -18.53
CA GLY A 6 -6.26 7.10 -18.59
C GLY A 6 -5.89 6.39 -17.28
N ALA A 7 -6.43 6.78 -16.13
CA ALA A 7 -6.08 6.12 -14.87
C ALA A 7 -6.58 4.67 -14.97
N ASN A 8 -5.64 3.74 -15.13
CA ASN A 8 -5.85 2.32 -14.94
C ASN A 8 -5.10 1.90 -13.67
N PRO A 9 -5.69 2.10 -12.47
CA PRO A 9 -5.02 1.77 -11.22
C PRO A 9 -4.74 0.29 -11.06
N PHE A 10 -5.43 -0.56 -11.83
CA PHE A 10 -5.16 -1.98 -11.88
C PHE A 10 -3.85 -2.26 -12.62
N GLU A 11 -3.66 -1.72 -13.82
CA GLU A 11 -2.35 -1.78 -14.51
C GLU A 11 -1.24 -1.14 -13.68
N LEU A 12 -1.48 0.00 -13.03
CA LEU A 12 -0.50 0.61 -12.13
C LEU A 12 -0.10 -0.34 -11.01
N PHE A 13 -1.08 -0.96 -10.35
CA PHE A 13 -0.86 -1.93 -9.29
C PHE A 13 -0.05 -3.15 -9.77
N GLU A 14 -0.42 -3.72 -10.92
CA GLU A 14 0.29 -4.87 -11.50
C GLU A 14 1.74 -4.52 -11.88
N ASN A 15 1.97 -3.41 -12.58
CA ASN A 15 3.31 -2.99 -12.96
C ASN A 15 4.20 -2.71 -11.73
N LEU A 16 3.65 -2.09 -10.67
CA LEU A 16 4.40 -1.86 -9.44
C LEU A 16 4.72 -3.15 -8.69
N ASN A 17 3.83 -4.15 -8.76
CA ASN A 17 4.14 -5.49 -8.24
C ASN A 17 5.26 -6.16 -9.04
N ASP A 18 5.21 -6.07 -10.37
CA ASP A 18 6.26 -6.60 -11.25
C ASP A 18 7.62 -5.92 -10.98
N ASP A 19 7.63 -4.61 -10.72
CA ASP A 19 8.83 -3.88 -10.32
C ASP A 19 9.41 -4.39 -8.99
N VAL A 20 8.56 -4.78 -8.03
CA VAL A 20 9.01 -5.40 -6.77
C VAL A 20 9.65 -6.76 -7.05
N VAL A 21 8.98 -7.61 -7.83
CA VAL A 21 9.50 -8.95 -8.18
C VAL A 21 10.84 -8.83 -8.90
N LYS A 22 10.91 -7.98 -9.92
CA LYS A 22 12.12 -7.79 -10.73
C LYS A 22 13.27 -7.21 -9.91
N SER A 23 13.01 -6.18 -9.09
CA SER A 23 14.05 -5.59 -8.25
C SER A 23 14.55 -6.54 -7.16
N LEU A 24 13.68 -7.42 -6.64
CA LEU A 24 14.10 -8.49 -5.73
C LEU A 24 14.98 -9.52 -6.43
N GLN A 25 14.60 -10.00 -7.62
CA GLN A 25 15.40 -10.94 -8.42
C GLN A 25 16.81 -10.38 -8.68
N MET A 26 16.89 -9.13 -9.13
CA MET A 26 18.18 -8.47 -9.35
C MET A 26 19.01 -8.39 -8.06
N LEU A 27 18.37 -8.08 -6.92
CA LEU A 27 19.04 -8.05 -5.62
C LEU A 27 19.50 -9.45 -5.18
N GLU A 28 18.79 -10.52 -5.54
CA GLU A 28 19.22 -11.88 -5.24
C GLU A 28 20.47 -12.29 -6.03
N ASP A 29 20.62 -11.79 -7.25
CA ASP A 29 21.81 -11.99 -8.09
C ASP A 29 23.05 -11.26 -7.55
N ASP A 30 22.87 -10.09 -6.91
CA ASP A 30 23.95 -9.33 -6.26
C ASP A 30 23.48 -8.69 -4.95
N LYS A 31 23.51 -9.49 -3.89
CA LYS A 31 23.02 -9.12 -2.55
C LYS A 31 23.84 -8.02 -1.89
N GLU A 32 25.11 -7.86 -2.25
CA GLU A 32 25.98 -6.85 -1.64
C GLU A 32 25.81 -5.46 -2.27
N SER A 33 25.18 -5.38 -3.44
CA SER A 33 24.92 -4.12 -4.13
C SER A 33 23.96 -3.21 -3.36
N GLN A 34 24.52 -2.17 -2.76
CA GLN A 34 23.75 -1.09 -2.14
C GLN A 34 22.85 -0.35 -3.14
N PHE A 35 23.20 -0.34 -4.43
CA PHE A 35 22.34 0.20 -5.47
C PHE A 35 21.07 -0.65 -5.61
N LEU A 36 21.20 -1.96 -5.77
CA LEU A 36 20.07 -2.87 -5.93
C LEU A 36 19.19 -2.92 -4.68
N ARG A 37 19.79 -2.83 -3.50
CA ARG A 37 19.05 -2.66 -2.23
C ARG A 37 18.14 -1.43 -2.27
N ARG A 38 18.65 -0.27 -2.67
CA ARG A 38 17.85 0.96 -2.78
C ARG A 38 16.77 0.85 -3.85
N CYS A 39 17.05 0.19 -4.97
CA CYS A 39 16.06 -0.08 -6.00
C CYS A 39 14.90 -0.91 -5.44
N PHE A 40 15.20 -2.01 -4.75
CA PHE A 40 14.19 -2.85 -4.12
C PHE A 40 13.32 -2.08 -3.11
N VAL A 41 13.94 -1.28 -2.22
CA VAL A 41 13.17 -0.47 -1.26
C VAL A 41 12.24 0.53 -1.97
N LYS A 42 12.73 1.19 -3.03
CA LYS A 42 11.91 2.14 -3.80
C LYS A 42 10.72 1.45 -4.47
N SER A 43 10.97 0.35 -5.19
CA SER A 43 9.90 -0.43 -5.83
C SER A 43 8.88 -0.94 -4.81
N ALA A 44 9.35 -1.49 -3.68
CA ALA A 44 8.50 -1.97 -2.60
C ALA A 44 7.59 -0.88 -2.04
N PHE A 45 8.12 0.33 -1.82
CA PHE A 45 7.31 1.43 -1.30
C PHE A 45 6.36 2.02 -2.33
N SER A 46 6.75 2.11 -3.60
CA SER A 46 5.82 2.50 -4.66
C SER A 46 4.63 1.54 -4.73
N TYR A 47 4.87 0.23 -4.65
CA TYR A 47 3.82 -0.78 -4.55
C TYR A 47 2.94 -0.60 -3.30
N ILE A 48 3.54 -0.52 -2.11
CA ILE A 48 2.79 -0.37 -0.84
C ILE A 48 1.93 0.90 -0.84
N GLU A 49 2.45 2.01 -1.35
CA GLU A 49 1.73 3.30 -1.45
C GLU A 49 0.60 3.26 -2.47
N SER A 50 0.68 2.40 -3.48
CA SER A 50 -0.39 2.23 -4.47
C SER A 50 -1.64 1.53 -3.91
N ILE A 51 -1.50 0.71 -2.86
CA ILE A 51 -2.62 -0.09 -2.32
C ILE A 51 -3.79 0.77 -1.83
N PRO A 52 -3.61 1.78 -0.94
CA PRO A 52 -4.70 2.66 -0.55
C PRO A 52 -5.31 3.40 -1.74
N TYR A 53 -4.49 3.84 -2.69
CA TYR A 53 -4.97 4.54 -3.89
C TYR A 53 -5.88 3.65 -4.74
N TYR A 54 -5.43 2.43 -5.01
CA TYR A 54 -6.22 1.42 -5.70
C TYR A 54 -7.56 1.17 -4.98
N LEU A 55 -7.53 0.93 -3.66
CA LEU A 55 -8.74 0.70 -2.89
C LEU A 55 -9.71 1.89 -2.96
N LYS A 56 -9.24 3.12 -2.78
CA LYS A 56 -10.06 4.33 -2.91
C LYS A 56 -10.68 4.44 -4.30
N TYR A 57 -9.92 4.16 -5.35
CA TYR A 57 -10.46 4.13 -6.71
C TYR A 57 -11.59 3.10 -6.85
N HIS A 58 -11.39 1.88 -6.36
CA HIS A 58 -12.42 0.84 -6.36
C HIS A 58 -13.67 1.24 -5.56
N LEU A 59 -13.50 1.87 -4.41
CA LEU A 59 -14.60 2.36 -3.58
C LEU A 59 -15.39 3.47 -4.27
N ARG A 60 -14.72 4.44 -4.91
CA ARG A 60 -15.38 5.50 -5.71
C ARG A 60 -16.28 4.91 -6.79
N ARG A 61 -15.78 3.90 -7.54
CA ARG A 61 -16.56 3.21 -8.58
C ARG A 61 -17.75 2.41 -8.04
N LYS A 62 -17.70 1.99 -6.76
CA LYS A 62 -18.76 1.24 -6.10
C LYS A 62 -19.73 2.12 -5.32
N LEU A 63 -19.42 3.38 -5.05
CA LEU A 63 -20.22 4.25 -4.18
C LEU A 63 -21.69 4.31 -4.60
N HIS A 64 -21.97 4.46 -5.90
CA HIS A 64 -23.34 4.48 -6.43
C HIS A 64 -24.05 3.12 -6.43
N LYS A 65 -23.33 2.03 -6.12
CA LYS A 65 -23.83 0.64 -6.12
C LYS A 65 -23.99 0.08 -4.70
N VAL A 66 -23.64 0.86 -3.67
CA VAL A 66 -23.74 0.44 -2.26
C VAL A 66 -24.60 1.44 -1.51
N SER A 67 -25.39 0.96 -0.55
CA SER A 67 -26.17 1.82 0.35
C SER A 67 -25.28 2.33 1.49
N TYR A 68 -24.31 3.19 1.17
CA TYR A 68 -23.40 3.79 2.15
C TYR A 68 -23.28 5.30 1.91
N GLU A 69 -23.55 6.08 2.95
CA GLU A 69 -23.37 7.53 2.92
C GLU A 69 -22.04 7.92 3.57
N LEU A 70 -21.19 8.63 2.82
CA LEU A 70 -19.91 9.13 3.31
C LEU A 70 -20.13 10.36 4.18
N ASN A 71 -19.55 10.35 5.39
CA ASN A 71 -19.36 11.61 6.13
C ASN A 71 -18.25 12.47 5.49
N GLU A 72 -18.12 13.72 5.94
CA GLU A 72 -17.15 14.67 5.40
C GLU A 72 -15.70 14.14 5.41
N LYS A 73 -15.25 13.55 6.54
CA LYS A 73 -13.89 13.00 6.66
C LYS A 73 -13.65 11.82 5.71
N GLU A 74 -14.64 10.96 5.56
CA GLU A 74 -14.59 9.81 4.65
C GLU A 74 -14.59 10.26 3.19
N ARG A 75 -15.32 11.33 2.86
CA ARG A 75 -15.28 11.98 1.54
C ARG A 75 -13.89 12.56 1.26
N THR A 76 -13.31 13.33 2.18
CA THR A 76 -11.95 13.88 2.04
C THR A 76 -10.92 12.76 1.85
N LEU A 77 -10.99 11.69 2.64
CA LEU A 77 -10.10 10.54 2.49
C LEU A 77 -10.23 9.86 1.11
N LEU A 78 -11.47 9.69 0.63
CA LEU A 78 -11.77 8.92 -0.58
C LEU A 78 -11.45 9.68 -1.88
N TYR A 79 -11.73 10.99 -1.89
CA TYR A 79 -11.49 11.86 -3.04
C TYR A 79 -10.15 12.59 -2.97
N GLU A 80 -9.50 12.57 -1.81
CA GLU A 80 -8.23 13.28 -1.55
C GLU A 80 -8.37 14.79 -1.79
N ASP A 81 -9.52 15.35 -1.41
CA ASP A 81 -9.81 16.78 -1.55
C ASP A 81 -8.92 17.61 -0.59
N ASN A 82 -8.37 18.74 -1.09
CA ASN A 82 -7.39 19.64 -0.44
C ASN A 82 -5.95 19.08 -0.37
N ASP A 83 -5.01 19.85 0.20
CA ASP A 83 -3.64 19.43 0.58
C ASP A 83 -3.67 18.33 1.67
N TYR A 84 -4.36 17.22 1.40
CA TYR A 84 -4.60 16.13 2.33
C TYR A 84 -3.29 15.40 2.63
N LYS A 85 -2.54 15.94 3.59
CA LYS A 85 -1.30 15.35 4.10
C LYS A 85 -1.64 14.33 5.17
N ILE A 86 -1.79 13.08 4.75
CA ILE A 86 -1.93 11.93 5.63
C ILE A 86 -0.65 11.09 5.60
N THR A 87 -0.24 10.54 6.74
CA THR A 87 0.89 9.59 6.76
C THR A 87 0.49 8.30 6.04
N LEU A 88 1.46 7.57 5.47
CA LEU A 88 1.18 6.30 4.79
C LEU A 88 0.39 5.33 5.67
N LEU A 89 0.77 5.19 6.94
CA LEU A 89 0.10 4.27 7.88
C LEU A 89 -1.32 4.70 8.19
N ASP A 90 -1.55 5.99 8.37
CA ASP A 90 -2.90 6.50 8.64
C ASP A 90 -3.76 6.36 7.39
N ASN A 91 -3.20 6.62 6.20
CA ASN A 91 -3.89 6.44 4.93
C ASN A 91 -4.31 4.98 4.76
N PHE A 92 -3.40 4.06 5.05
CA PHE A 92 -3.66 2.62 5.02
C PHE A 92 -4.80 2.24 5.98
N LYS A 93 -4.66 2.58 7.27
CA LYS A 93 -5.66 2.26 8.30
C LYS A 93 -7.04 2.83 7.96
N GLN A 94 -7.10 4.11 7.61
CA GLN A 94 -8.35 4.79 7.34
C GLN A 94 -9.01 4.25 6.07
N THR A 95 -8.22 3.97 5.02
CA THR A 95 -8.74 3.41 3.77
C THR A 95 -9.33 2.02 3.97
N PHE A 96 -8.62 1.11 4.64
CA PHE A 96 -9.16 -0.22 4.92
C PHE A 96 -10.37 -0.19 5.86
N LYS A 97 -10.38 0.73 6.84
CA LYS A 97 -11.55 0.93 7.72
C LYS A 97 -12.76 1.41 6.92
N LEU A 98 -12.58 2.37 6.02
CA LEU A 98 -13.66 2.83 5.13
C LEU A 98 -14.11 1.69 4.21
N ALA A 99 -13.18 0.98 3.59
CA ALA A 99 -13.47 -0.11 2.68
C ALA A 99 -14.25 -1.24 3.38
N LYS A 100 -13.88 -1.57 4.63
CA LYS A 100 -14.59 -2.52 5.48
C LYS A 100 -16.06 -2.12 5.66
N LYS A 101 -16.32 -0.86 6.01
CA LYS A 101 -17.67 -0.33 6.20
C LYS A 101 -18.47 -0.30 4.90
N MET A 102 -17.94 0.32 3.85
CA MET A 102 -18.62 0.50 2.57
C MET A 102 -18.97 -0.82 1.87
N LEU A 103 -18.18 -1.88 2.11
CA LEU A 103 -18.35 -3.18 1.47
C LEU A 103 -18.90 -4.25 2.42
N ASN A 104 -19.38 -3.89 3.61
CA ASN A 104 -19.93 -4.81 4.62
C ASN A 104 -19.03 -6.01 4.94
N LYS A 105 -17.70 -5.81 5.00
CA LYS A 105 -16.72 -6.87 5.29
C LYS A 105 -16.46 -7.00 6.78
N GLU A 106 -17.49 -7.29 7.58
CA GLU A 106 -17.40 -7.28 9.05
C GLU A 106 -16.31 -8.19 9.62
N LYS A 107 -16.10 -9.35 8.99
CA LYS A 107 -15.09 -10.36 9.36
C LYS A 107 -13.65 -9.96 9.04
N PHE A 108 -13.44 -8.98 8.15
CA PHE A 108 -12.10 -8.50 7.83
C PHE A 108 -11.54 -7.70 9.01
N ASP A 109 -10.33 -8.03 9.43
CA ASP A 109 -9.61 -7.28 10.45
C ASP A 109 -8.22 -6.87 9.95
N LEU A 110 -7.93 -5.57 10.03
CA LEU A 110 -6.62 -5.06 9.71
C LEU A 110 -5.71 -5.28 10.93
N LYS A 111 -4.89 -6.33 10.89
CA LYS A 111 -4.02 -6.74 12.00
C LYS A 111 -2.89 -5.74 12.26
N THR A 112 -3.15 -4.63 12.96
CA THR A 112 -2.15 -3.57 13.22
C THR A 112 -1.32 -3.75 14.50
N SER A 113 -1.61 -4.76 15.31
CA SER A 113 -0.88 -5.03 16.57
C SER A 113 0.26 -6.04 16.41
N GLY A 114 0.33 -6.73 15.27
CA GLY A 114 1.29 -7.80 15.01
C GLY A 114 2.73 -7.33 14.80
N LYS A 115 3.66 -8.29 14.80
CA LYS A 115 5.08 -8.07 14.54
C LYS A 115 5.29 -7.47 13.14
N GLU A 116 4.52 -7.94 12.16
CA GLU A 116 4.56 -7.54 10.77
C GLU A 116 4.23 -6.05 10.60
N PHE A 117 3.17 -5.58 11.27
CA PHE A 117 2.82 -4.16 11.27
C PHE A 117 3.90 -3.31 11.93
N LYS A 118 4.56 -3.81 12.98
CA LYS A 118 5.73 -3.13 13.54
C LYS A 118 6.87 -3.02 12.52
N LEU A 119 7.16 -4.10 11.79
CA LEU A 119 8.20 -4.10 10.75
C LEU A 119 7.87 -3.16 9.59
N LEU A 120 6.59 -3.00 9.24
CA LEU A 120 6.16 -1.97 8.28
C LEU A 120 6.50 -0.56 8.75
N ARG A 121 6.30 -0.27 10.04
CA ARG A 121 6.69 1.04 10.62
C ARG A 121 8.20 1.28 10.54
N GLU A 122 9.00 0.27 10.87
CA GLU A 122 10.47 0.36 10.75
C GLU A 122 10.90 0.53 9.28
N SER A 123 10.22 -0.12 8.35
CA SER A 123 10.48 -0.03 6.91
C SER A 123 10.26 1.38 6.37
N ILE A 124 9.26 2.10 6.88
CA ILE A 124 9.00 3.49 6.49
C ILE A 124 10.19 4.38 6.82
N TYR A 125 10.83 4.16 7.98
CA TYR A 125 12.03 4.90 8.35
C TYR A 125 13.18 4.64 7.35
N VAL A 126 13.35 3.40 6.87
CA VAL A 126 14.34 3.07 5.84
C VAL A 126 14.06 3.84 4.55
N ARG A 127 12.80 3.86 4.10
CA ARG A 127 12.37 4.62 2.90
C ARG A 127 12.62 6.10 3.05
N ASP A 128 12.20 6.69 4.15
CA ASP A 128 12.33 8.12 4.41
C ASP A 128 13.82 8.52 4.37
N ARG A 129 14.66 7.69 4.99
CA ARG A 129 16.12 7.87 5.03
C ARG A 129 16.76 7.87 3.64
N ILE A 130 16.39 6.93 2.76
CA ILE A 130 16.97 6.86 1.40
C ILE A 130 16.36 7.86 0.41
N THR A 131 15.15 8.37 0.69
CA THR A 131 14.47 9.36 -0.16
C THR A 131 14.98 10.77 0.12
N HIS A 132 15.34 11.06 1.37
CA HIS A 132 15.86 12.36 1.79
C HIS A 132 17.22 12.23 2.51
N PRO A 133 18.24 11.66 1.85
CA PRO A 133 19.52 11.40 2.48
C PRO A 133 20.24 12.71 2.82
N LYS A 134 20.77 12.80 4.04
CA LYS A 134 21.58 13.92 4.52
C LYS A 134 23.03 13.51 4.78
N ARG A 135 23.29 12.20 4.89
CA ARG A 135 24.60 11.61 5.20
C ARG A 135 24.80 10.33 4.40
N PHE A 136 26.06 9.93 4.20
CA PHE A 136 26.40 8.69 3.49
C PHE A 136 25.75 7.44 4.12
N ARG A 137 25.66 7.38 5.45
CA ARG A 137 25.01 6.25 6.15
C ARG A 137 23.52 6.13 5.84
N ASP A 138 22.87 7.21 5.40
CA ASP A 138 21.44 7.20 5.11
C ASP A 138 21.11 6.31 3.92
N ILE A 139 22.02 6.22 2.95
CA ILE A 139 21.86 5.41 1.73
C ILE A 139 22.36 3.96 1.87
N GLN A 140 22.93 3.61 3.03
CA GLN A 140 23.36 2.25 3.35
C GLN A 140 22.17 1.48 3.91
N ILE A 141 21.93 0.29 3.38
CA ILE A 141 20.82 -0.58 3.76
C ILE A 141 21.40 -1.94 4.19
N SER A 142 21.14 -2.31 5.43
CA SER A 142 21.55 -3.58 6.03
C SER A 142 20.63 -4.74 5.63
N ASP A 143 21.08 -5.98 5.81
CA ASP A 143 20.26 -7.19 5.56
C ASP A 143 19.00 -7.21 6.42
N LYS A 144 19.13 -6.72 7.65
CA LYS A 144 18.02 -6.57 8.58
C LYS A 144 16.95 -5.64 8.02
N GLU A 145 17.35 -4.55 7.40
CA GLU A 145 16.43 -3.60 6.78
C GLU A 145 15.79 -4.18 5.52
N ILE A 146 16.54 -4.93 4.70
CA ILE A 146 15.95 -5.68 3.58
C ILE A 146 14.90 -6.70 4.07
N TYR A 147 15.18 -7.41 5.16
CA TYR A 147 14.22 -8.31 5.79
C TYR A 147 12.95 -7.58 6.26
N TYR A 148 13.09 -6.36 6.80
CA TYR A 148 11.93 -5.55 7.17
C TYR A 148 11.08 -5.20 5.95
N ILE A 149 11.72 -4.77 4.85
CA ILE A 149 11.02 -4.42 3.60
C ILE A 149 10.27 -5.63 3.05
N LEU A 150 10.95 -6.77 2.89
CA LEU A 150 10.34 -7.99 2.36
C LEU A 150 9.16 -8.45 3.21
N THR A 151 9.30 -8.45 4.53
CA THR A 151 8.21 -8.82 5.44
C THR A 151 7.03 -7.86 5.32
N SER A 152 7.31 -6.58 5.08
CA SER A 152 6.28 -5.55 4.92
C SER A 152 5.50 -5.70 3.61
N VAL A 153 6.19 -6.02 2.50
CA VAL A 153 5.54 -6.34 1.21
C VAL A 153 4.59 -7.53 1.39
N ASN A 154 5.09 -8.64 1.94
CA ASN A 154 4.30 -9.86 2.15
C ASN A 154 3.09 -9.62 3.05
N TYR A 155 3.26 -8.85 4.13
CA TYR A 155 2.17 -8.48 5.04
C TYR A 155 1.07 -7.69 4.34
N ILE A 156 1.45 -6.70 3.51
CA ILE A 156 0.50 -5.86 2.79
C ILE A 156 -0.22 -6.64 1.70
N GLU A 157 0.51 -7.49 0.97
CA GLU A 157 -0.07 -8.39 -0.03
C GLU A 157 -1.09 -9.34 0.62
N GLN A 158 -0.74 -9.99 1.73
CA GLN A 158 -1.66 -10.87 2.46
C GLN A 158 -2.92 -10.13 2.91
N ILE A 159 -2.78 -8.95 3.50
CA ILE A 159 -3.93 -8.13 3.90
C ILE A 159 -4.82 -7.80 2.71
N PHE A 160 -4.22 -7.44 1.59
CA PHE A 160 -4.94 -7.04 0.41
C PHE A 160 -5.67 -8.22 -0.23
N LEU A 161 -5.01 -9.37 -0.36
CA LEU A 161 -5.62 -10.62 -0.82
C LEU A 161 -6.72 -11.10 0.12
N ASP A 162 -6.50 -11.08 1.44
CA ASP A 162 -7.53 -11.38 2.43
C ASP A 162 -8.74 -10.47 2.24
N PHE A 163 -8.52 -9.16 2.07
CA PHE A 163 -9.59 -8.21 1.84
C PHE A 163 -10.39 -8.51 0.56
N LEU A 164 -9.69 -8.86 -0.53
CA LEU A 164 -10.30 -9.20 -1.82
C LEU A 164 -11.02 -10.56 -1.80
N SER A 165 -10.49 -11.56 -1.11
CA SER A 165 -10.99 -12.94 -1.09
C SER A 165 -12.31 -13.10 -0.31
N TYR A 166 -12.67 -12.15 0.56
CA TYR A 166 -14.01 -12.04 1.16
C TYR A 166 -15.13 -11.70 0.14
N LYS A 167 -15.07 -12.23 -1.08
CA LYS A 167 -16.01 -11.97 -2.18
C LYS A 167 -16.76 -13.22 -2.68
N ASN A 168 -16.71 -14.33 -1.95
CA ASN A 168 -17.45 -15.56 -2.30
C ASN A 168 -18.54 -15.94 -1.29
N ILE A 169 -19.18 -14.97 -0.63
CA ILE A 169 -20.41 -15.21 0.12
C ILE A 169 -21.39 -14.12 -0.28
N ASN A 170 -22.39 -14.52 -1.07
CA ASN A 170 -23.61 -13.78 -1.44
C ASN A 170 -23.49 -12.76 -2.59
N LEU A 171 -23.45 -13.29 -3.82
CA LEU A 171 -24.14 -12.71 -4.98
C LEU A 171 -24.89 -13.85 -5.69
N SER A 172 -25.88 -14.37 -5.00
CA SER A 172 -27.00 -15.14 -5.56
C SER A 172 -28.18 -14.82 -4.66
N ASP A 173 -28.95 -13.83 -5.09
CA ASP A 173 -30.42 -13.74 -5.03
C ASP A 173 -30.85 -12.48 -5.78
#